data_AF-Q01CV3-F1
#
_entry.id   AF-Q01CV3-F1
#
_cell.length_a   1.000
_cell.length_b   1.000
_cell.length_c   1.000
_cell.angle_alpha   90.00
_cell.angle_beta   90.00
_cell.angle_gamma   90.00
#
_symmetry.space_group_name_H-M   'P 1'
#
loop_
_entity.id
_entity.type
_entity.pdbx_description
1 polymer ?
#
loop_
_entity_poly.entity_id
_entity_poly.type
_entity_poly.pdbx_seq_one_letter_code
_entity_poly.pdbx_strand_id
1 'polypeptide(L)'
;MSSTLRLYRAVLRSANKFPSRNRGKMVEEIKTEFREGRAATDAREIETRIAAARDGLDRLNAFSNMDTTSSTWQVSLKGPHAGTD
;
A
#
# COMPACT_ATOMS: atom_id res chain seq x y z
N MET A 1 18.28 4.03 10.87
CA MET A 1 16.82 4.32 10.93
C MET A 1 16.02 3.19 10.25
N SER A 2 15.06 2.60 10.97
CA SER A 2 14.28 1.41 10.57
C SER A 2 13.59 1.56 9.19
N SER A 3 13.77 0.55 8.32
CA SER A 3 13.22 0.50 6.94
C SER A 3 11.69 0.69 6.92
N THR A 4 11.00 0.13 7.92
CA THR A 4 9.54 0.17 8.07
C THR A 4 9.00 1.59 8.25
N LEU A 5 9.69 2.46 8.99
CA LEU A 5 9.28 3.86 9.17
C LEU A 5 9.40 4.68 7.88
N ARG A 6 10.37 4.36 7.03
CA ARG A 6 10.51 4.99 5.71
C ARG A 6 9.40 4.54 4.78
N LEU A 7 9.06 3.25 4.79
CA LEU A 7 7.93 2.69 4.04
C LEU A 7 6.61 3.33 4.47
N TYR A 8 6.33 3.38 5.77
CA TYR A 8 5.14 4.02 6.33
C TYR A 8 4.98 5.48 5.86
N ARG A 9 6.06 6.27 5.95
CA ARG A 9 6.05 7.66 5.47
C ARG A 9 5.84 7.78 3.97
N ALA A 10 6.38 6.85 3.17
CA ALA A 10 6.16 6.82 1.73
C ALA A 10 4.69 6.53 1.40
N VAL A 11 4.12 5.47 1.98
CA VAL A 11 2.70 5.10 1.80
C VAL A 11 1.77 6.25 2.17
N LEU A 12 1.98 6.88 3.34
CA LEU A 12 1.16 8.01 3.76
C LEU A 12 1.25 9.22 2.82
N ARG A 13 2.44 9.51 2.29
CA ARG A 13 2.61 10.63 1.35
C ARG A 13 1.87 10.35 0.04
N SER A 14 1.97 9.14 -0.51
CA SER A 14 1.29 8.77 -1.74
C SER A 14 -0.23 8.69 -1.55
N ALA A 15 -0.70 8.12 -0.44
CA ALA A 15 -2.12 8.09 -0.09
C ALA A 15 -2.71 9.51 0.05
N ASN A 16 -1.97 10.44 0.65
CA ASN A 16 -2.40 11.84 0.76
C ASN A 16 -2.50 12.56 -0.60
N LYS A 17 -1.81 12.10 -1.64
CA LYS A 17 -1.89 12.67 -2.99
C LYS A 17 -2.90 11.95 -3.88
N PHE A 18 -3.46 10.84 -3.41
CA PHE A 18 -4.37 10.02 -4.20
C PHE A 18 -5.68 10.75 -4.50
N PRO A 19 -6.10 10.88 -5.78
CA PRO A 19 -7.30 11.62 -6.18
C PRO A 19 -8.57 10.80 -5.90
N SER A 20 -8.94 10.66 -4.62
CA SER A 20 -10.15 9.93 -4.18
C SER A 20 -10.97 10.72 -3.17
N ARG A 21 -12.29 10.63 -3.28
CA ARG A 21 -13.24 11.16 -2.29
C ARG A 21 -13.11 10.48 -0.92
N ASN A 22 -12.64 9.23 -0.90
CA ASN A 22 -12.45 8.43 0.32
C ASN A 22 -11.02 8.47 0.87
N ARG A 23 -10.17 9.38 0.36
CA ARG A 23 -8.76 9.51 0.76
C ARG A 23 -8.56 9.59 2.27
N GLY A 24 -9.38 10.38 2.97
CA GLY A 24 -9.28 10.51 4.43
C GLY A 24 -9.43 9.18 5.16
N LYS A 25 -10.43 8.39 4.75
CA LYS A 25 -10.67 7.05 5.32
C LYS A 25 -9.50 6.10 5.01
N MET A 26 -9.00 6.09 3.78
CA MET A 26 -7.84 5.28 3.39
C MET A 26 -6.60 5.60 4.23
N VAL A 27 -6.34 6.89 4.48
CA VAL A 27 -5.20 7.32 5.30
C VAL A 27 -5.34 6.82 6.74
N GLU A 28 -6.53 6.88 7.33
CA GLU A 28 -6.77 6.35 8.68
C GLU A 28 -6.68 4.83 8.75
N GLU A 29 -7.15 4.11 7.73
CA GLU A 29 -6.99 2.66 7.61
C GLU A 29 -5.50 2.28 7.55
N ILE A 30 -4.69 2.96 6.73
CA ILE A 30 -3.23 2.74 6.65
C ILE A 30 -2.55 3.00 8.01
N LYS A 31 -2.89 4.09 8.69
CA LYS A 31 -2.33 4.38 10.03
C LYS A 31 -2.68 3.28 11.03
N THR A 32 -3.91 2.79 10.99
CA THR A 32 -4.41 1.75 11.89
C THR A 32 -3.66 0.45 11.66
N GLU A 33 -3.50 0.01 10.41
CA GLU A 33 -2.80 -1.23 10.06
C GLU A 33 -1.32 -1.22 10.48
N PHE A 34 -0.61 -0.09 10.27
CA PHE A 34 0.77 0.06 10.74
C PHE A 34 0.90 0.13 12.27
N ARG A 35 -0.11 0.68 12.96
CA ARG A 35 -0.14 0.72 14.42
C ARG A 35 -0.36 -0.69 14.99
N GLU A 36 -1.27 -1.45 14.40
CA GLU A 36 -1.56 -2.84 14.79
C GLU A 36 -0.35 -3.75 14.53
N GLY A 37 0.31 -3.59 13.37
CA GLY A 37 1.54 -4.32 13.05
C GLY A 37 2.74 -3.98 13.93
N ARG A 38 2.67 -2.95 14.78
CA ARG A 38 3.78 -2.59 15.70
C ARG A 38 4.03 -3.65 16.77
N ALA A 39 3.01 -4.41 17.14
CA ALA A 39 3.11 -5.48 18.13
C ALA A 39 3.44 -6.85 17.52
N ALA A 40 3.52 -6.96 16.18
CA ALA A 40 3.86 -8.21 15.52
C ALA A 40 5.31 -8.61 15.85
N THR A 41 5.48 -9.84 16.30
CA THR A 41 6.79 -10.44 16.66
C THR A 41 7.17 -11.57 15.72
N ASP A 42 6.21 -12.13 14.98
CA ASP A 42 6.47 -13.15 13.95
C ASP A 42 7.11 -12.50 12.70
N ALA A 43 8.30 -12.99 12.35
CA ALA A 43 9.03 -12.54 11.17
C ALA A 43 8.22 -12.73 9.87
N ARG A 44 7.47 -13.82 9.73
CA ARG A 44 6.68 -14.09 8.51
C ARG A 44 5.51 -13.12 8.38
N GLU A 45 4.88 -12.80 9.50
CA GLU A 45 3.79 -11.82 9.55
C GLU A 45 4.30 -10.42 9.19
N ILE A 46 5.46 -10.03 9.75
CA ILE A 46 6.11 -8.76 9.45
C ILE A 46 6.46 -8.67 7.95
N GLU A 47 7.05 -9.71 7.38
CA GLU A 47 7.40 -9.75 5.95
C GLU A 47 6.16 -9.63 5.06
N THR A 48 5.08 -10.33 5.39
CA THR A 48 3.81 -10.27 4.66
C THR A 48 3.20 -8.87 4.69
N ARG A 49 3.18 -8.23 5.87
CA ARG A 49 2.70 -6.86 6.04
C ARG A 49 3.57 -5.84 5.27
N ILE A 50 4.90 -6.03 5.29
CA ILE A 50 5.84 -5.19 4.52
C ILE A 50 5.61 -5.35 3.01
N ALA A 51 5.41 -6.59 2.53
CA ALA A 51 5.14 -6.86 1.12
C ALA A 51 3.83 -6.19 0.68
N ALA A 52 2.75 -6.36 1.44
CA ALA A 52 1.47 -5.71 1.16
C ALA A 52 1.58 -4.17 1.13
N ALA A 53 2.33 -3.58 2.07
CA ALA A 53 2.57 -2.14 2.10
C ALA A 53 3.39 -1.63 0.91
N ARG A 54 4.33 -2.42 0.38
CA ARG A 54 5.07 -2.10 -0.85
C ARG A 54 4.17 -2.15 -2.08
N ASP A 55 3.38 -3.22 -2.23
CA ASP A 55 2.42 -3.35 -3.32
C ASP A 55 1.39 -2.20 -3.32
N GLY A 56 0.91 -1.83 -2.13
CA GLY A 56 0.01 -0.70 -1.95
C GLY A 56 0.66 0.64 -2.35
N LEU A 57 1.93 0.85 -1.97
CA LEU A 57 2.69 2.04 -2.36
C LEU A 57 2.85 2.12 -3.88
N ASP A 58 3.19 1.02 -4.55
CA ASP A 58 3.38 0.98 -6.00
C ASP A 58 2.08 1.31 -6.73
N ARG A 59 0.94 0.75 -6.27
CA ARG A 59 -0.38 1.11 -6.79
C ARG A 59 -0.67 2.60 -6.60
N LEU A 60 -0.50 3.14 -5.39
CA LEU A 60 -0.73 4.56 -5.12
C LEU A 60 0.14 5.47 -5.98
N ASN A 61 1.41 5.10 -6.17
CA ASN A 61 2.36 5.84 -6.99
C ASN A 61 1.97 5.81 -8.47
N ALA A 62 1.51 4.66 -8.98
CA ALA A 62 1.03 4.53 -10.36
C ALA A 62 -0.11 5.52 -10.64
N PHE A 63 -1.06 5.66 -9.72
CA PHE A 63 -2.13 6.65 -9.87
C PHE A 63 -1.67 8.11 -9.74
N SER A 64 -0.65 8.39 -8.93
CA SER A 64 -0.15 9.76 -8.79
C SER A 64 0.76 10.22 -9.92
N ASN A 65 1.39 9.29 -10.65
CA ASN A 65 2.27 9.56 -11.79
C ASN A 65 1.57 9.39 -13.15
N MET A 66 0.30 8.97 -13.18
CA MET A 66 -0.48 9.00 -14.41
C MET A 66 -0.81 10.45 -14.77
N ASP A 67 -0.24 10.92 -15.89
CA ASP A 67 -0.80 12.05 -16.63
C ASP A 67 -2.32 11.80 -16.78
N THR A 68 -3.11 12.82 -16.45
CA THR A 68 -4.58 12.79 -16.42
C THR A 68 -5.23 12.53 -17.79
N THR A 69 -4.44 12.16 -18.81
CA THR A 69 -4.80 12.11 -20.23
C THR A 69 -4.94 10.70 -20.80
N SER A 70 -4.41 9.63 -20.18
CA SER A 70 -4.54 8.27 -20.72
C SER A 70 -5.61 7.43 -20.00
N SER A 71 -6.83 7.44 -20.57
CA SER A 71 -8.02 6.74 -20.05
C SER A 71 -8.08 5.25 -20.41
N THR A 72 -6.96 4.54 -20.45
CA THR A 72 -6.96 3.12 -20.87
C THR A 72 -6.10 2.29 -19.94
N TRP A 73 -6.68 1.80 -18.85
CA TRP A 73 -5.97 0.86 -17.97
C TRP A 73 -6.83 -0.34 -17.59
N GLN A 74 -6.43 -1.51 -18.11
CA GLN A 74 -6.81 -2.83 -17.62
C GLN A 74 -6.01 -3.11 -16.36
N VAL A 75 -6.68 -3.11 -15.21
CA VAL A 75 -6.09 -3.60 -13.96
C VAL A 75 -6.20 -5.12 -13.98
N SER A 76 -5.12 -5.80 -14.37
CA SER A 76 -4.99 -7.23 -14.06
C SER A 76 -4.62 -7.33 -12.58
N LEU A 77 -5.63 -7.34 -11.72
CA LEU A 77 -5.48 -7.79 -10.34
C LEU A 77 -5.05 -9.26 -10.43
N LYS A 78 -3.74 -9.50 -10.42
CA LYS A 78 -3.23 -10.85 -10.20
C LYS A 78 -3.73 -11.23 -8.82
N GLY A 79 -4.76 -12.08 -8.80
CA GLY A 79 -5.34 -12.62 -7.59
C GLY A 79 -4.26 -13.29 -6.74
N PRO A 80 -4.53 -13.47 -5.43
CA PRO A 80 -3.56 -14.07 -4.53
C PRO A 80 -3.06 -15.38 -5.13
N HIS A 81 -1.75 -15.54 -5.16
CA HIS A 81 -1.09 -16.78 -5.55
C HIS A 81 -1.64 -17.92 -4.68
N ALA A 82 -2.66 -18.61 -5.15
CA ALA A 82 -3.05 -19.93 -4.69
C ALA A 82 -2.09 -20.92 -5.36
N GLY A 83 -0.97 -21.19 -4.67
CA GLY A 83 -0.22 -22.42 -4.91
C GLY A 83 -0.98 -23.58 -4.25
N THR A 84 -1.36 -24.56 -5.07
CA THR A 84 -1.75 -25.97 -4.83
C THR A 84 -2.57 -26.36 -6.07
N ASP A 85 -2.06 -27.17 -6.99
CA ASP A 85 -1.65 -28.57 -6.85
C ASP A 85 -0.48 -28.92 -7.78
#